data_AF-A0A925PAP1-F1
#
_entry.id   AF-A0A925PAP1-F1
#
_cell.length_a   1.000
_cell.length_b   1.000
_cell.length_c   1.000
_cell.angle_alpha   90.00
_cell.angle_beta   90.00
_cell.angle_gamma   90.00
#
_symmetry.space_group_name_H-M   'P 1'
#
loop_
_entity.id
_entity.type
_entity.pdbx_description
1 polymer ?
#
loop_
_entity_poly.entity_id
_entity_poly.type
_entity_poly.pdbx_seq_one_letter_code
_entity_poly.pdbx_strand_id
1 'polypeptide(L)'
;TLAAWMCLTLGIAMGSWWAYYELGWGGFWFWDPVENASFMPWLAGTALLHSALVMEKRDALKVWTILLAIITFSLSLMGTFLVRSGVLTSVHTFAVDPARGIFILAIMGVFIGGSLALFAWRAPRLGQGGLFAPISREGALVLNNLLITTACAAVFVGTLYPLALEALTGDKISVGPPFFNLTFAPLIVPLLIAMPFGPLLAWKRGDLVAAAQRLMAAACVALAVSVLLLALHERGPWLAPFGIGLGVWLIGGALTEISYRVKLLDASPSEAWRRLRNLPRAAYGSALAHAGLGLAVIGIVATTAWRSEEILALKPGDTADIAGYTLTFKGVAPRQGPNYQERVAVFTVARNGKPVTELTPSKREFTVERSATTEAGIHASWRGDLYAVLGDQLKDGAYSVRLYFNPLVRLIWLGALVMFFGGAVSLSDRRLRVGAPKRAQAKAAAVAAGE
;
A
#
# COMPACT_ATOMS: atom_id res chain seq x y z
N THR A 1 12.58 -0.25 -12.78
CA THR A 1 11.77 -0.82 -11.68
C THR A 1 11.34 0.20 -10.64
N LEU A 2 12.25 0.94 -9.97
CA LEU A 2 11.86 1.83 -8.86
C LEU A 2 10.82 2.90 -9.25
N ALA A 3 10.99 3.57 -10.39
CA ALA A 3 10.00 4.53 -10.90
C ALA A 3 8.63 3.89 -11.15
N ALA A 4 8.60 2.70 -11.75
CA ALA A 4 7.35 1.95 -11.97
C ALA A 4 6.68 1.55 -10.64
N TRP A 5 7.46 1.08 -9.67
CA TRP A 5 6.97 0.75 -8.33
C TRP A 5 6.39 1.97 -7.60
N MET A 6 7.00 3.14 -7.76
CA MET A 6 6.50 4.41 -7.21
C MET A 6 5.14 4.79 -7.81
N CYS A 7 5.03 4.78 -9.15
CA CYS A 7 3.78 5.07 -9.84
C CYS A 7 2.68 4.07 -9.46
N LEU A 8 3.01 2.78 -9.35
CA LEU A 8 2.07 1.75 -8.93
C LEU A 8 1.62 1.94 -7.48
N THR A 9 2.54 2.30 -6.56
CA THR A 9 2.20 2.61 -5.16
C THR A 9 1.20 3.76 -5.07
N LEU A 10 1.41 4.84 -5.83
CA LEU A 10 0.45 5.94 -5.90
C LEU A 10 -0.86 5.52 -6.57
N GLY A 11 -0.80 4.75 -7.66
CA GLY A 11 -1.98 4.26 -8.36
C GLY A 11 -2.90 3.45 -7.44
N ILE A 12 -2.32 2.51 -6.68
CA ILE A 12 -3.05 1.72 -5.68
C ILE A 12 -3.63 2.62 -4.58
N ALA A 13 -2.84 3.55 -4.06
CA ALA A 13 -3.30 4.47 -3.02
C ALA A 13 -4.45 5.38 -3.49
N MET A 14 -4.37 5.92 -4.71
CA MET A 14 -5.44 6.73 -5.31
C MET A 14 -6.68 5.89 -5.61
N GLY A 15 -6.53 4.64 -6.07
CA GLY A 15 -7.65 3.72 -6.26
C GLY A 15 -8.37 3.41 -4.95
N SER A 16 -7.61 3.11 -3.89
CA SER A 16 -8.14 2.91 -2.54
C SER A 16 -8.82 4.17 -1.98
N TRP A 17 -8.25 5.35 -2.21
CA TRP A 17 -8.87 6.63 -1.82
C TRP A 17 -10.18 6.85 -2.57
N TRP A 18 -10.19 6.63 -3.89
CA TRP A 18 -11.39 6.75 -4.70
C TRP A 18 -12.50 5.79 -4.24
N ALA A 19 -12.16 4.52 -4.01
CA ALA A 19 -13.09 3.52 -3.52
C ALA A 19 -13.72 3.91 -2.17
N TYR A 20 -12.92 4.51 -1.29
CA TYR A 20 -13.39 5.02 0.00
C TYR A 20 -14.42 6.14 -0.15
N TYR A 21 -14.30 7.01 -1.16
CA TYR A 21 -15.22 8.14 -1.37
C TYR A 21 -16.51 7.75 -2.12
N GLU A 22 -16.41 6.79 -3.04
CA GLU A 22 -17.42 6.60 -4.10
C GLU A 22 -18.26 5.32 -3.94
N LEU A 23 -17.79 4.34 -3.16
CA LEU A 23 -18.48 3.04 -3.06
C LEU A 23 -19.45 2.93 -1.89
N GLY A 24 -19.50 3.93 -0.99
CA GLY A 24 -20.56 3.99 0.03
C GLY A 24 -20.49 2.96 1.17
N TRP A 25 -19.50 2.06 1.20
CA TRP A 25 -19.37 1.00 2.22
C TRP A 25 -18.38 1.34 3.36
N GLY A 26 -17.78 2.54 3.31
CA GLY A 26 -16.96 3.07 4.40
C GLY A 26 -15.63 2.34 4.62
N GLY A 27 -15.14 1.59 3.63
CA GLY A 27 -13.84 0.91 3.69
C GLY A 27 -12.93 1.26 2.53
N PHE A 28 -11.67 0.85 2.63
CA PHE A 28 -10.58 1.29 1.75
C PHE A 28 -10.03 0.18 0.82
N TRP A 29 -10.39 -1.08 1.10
CA TRP A 29 -9.92 -2.26 0.36
C TRP A 29 -10.86 -3.45 0.56
N PHE A 30 -11.34 -4.05 -0.51
CA PHE A 30 -12.33 -5.13 -0.49
C PHE A 30 -11.77 -6.52 -0.88
N TRP A 31 -10.49 -6.61 -1.25
CA TRP A 31 -9.88 -7.81 -1.83
C TRP A 31 -10.56 -8.26 -3.13
N ASP A 32 -11.07 -7.31 -3.89
CA ASP A 32 -11.75 -7.64 -5.14
C ASP A 32 -10.74 -7.92 -6.27
N PRO A 33 -11.16 -8.56 -7.38
CA PRO A 33 -10.25 -8.92 -8.46
C PRO A 33 -9.44 -7.77 -9.07
N VAL A 34 -9.99 -6.55 -9.12
CA VAL A 34 -9.35 -5.38 -9.73
C VAL A 34 -8.29 -4.82 -8.79
N GLU A 35 -8.61 -4.72 -7.50
CA GLU A 35 -7.66 -4.39 -6.43
C GLU A 35 -6.50 -5.41 -6.42
N ASN A 36 -6.82 -6.70 -6.40
CA ASN A 36 -5.83 -7.78 -6.40
C ASN A 36 -4.94 -7.76 -7.64
N ALA A 37 -5.52 -7.50 -8.82
CA ALA A 37 -4.80 -7.36 -10.09
C ALA A 37 -3.73 -6.28 -10.04
N SER A 38 -3.98 -5.17 -9.34
CA SER A 38 -2.98 -4.10 -9.12
C SER A 38 -1.96 -4.45 -8.03
N PHE A 39 -2.38 -5.22 -7.01
CA PHE A 39 -1.56 -5.53 -5.84
C PHE A 39 -0.48 -6.60 -6.12
N MET A 40 -0.81 -7.62 -6.90
CA MET A 40 0.14 -8.68 -7.27
C MET A 40 1.45 -8.16 -7.92
N PRO A 41 1.43 -7.31 -8.96
CA PRO A 41 2.67 -6.76 -9.53
C PRO A 41 3.39 -5.83 -8.54
N TRP A 42 2.69 -5.21 -7.58
CA TRP A 42 3.35 -4.43 -6.52
C TRP A 42 4.14 -5.32 -5.56
N LEU A 43 3.59 -6.47 -5.16
CA LEU A 43 4.30 -7.47 -4.34
C LEU A 43 5.51 -8.03 -5.09
N ALA A 44 5.33 -8.54 -6.31
CA ALA A 44 6.41 -9.07 -7.13
C ALA A 44 7.48 -8.00 -7.43
N GLY A 45 7.06 -6.75 -7.71
CA GLY A 45 7.94 -5.61 -7.93
C GLY A 45 8.74 -5.22 -6.68
N THR A 46 8.14 -5.33 -5.49
CA THR A 46 8.83 -5.11 -4.21
C THR A 46 9.91 -6.17 -4.00
N ALA A 47 9.60 -7.45 -4.21
CA ALA A 47 10.60 -8.52 -4.17
C ALA A 47 11.72 -8.30 -5.22
N LEU A 48 11.36 -7.85 -6.42
CA LEU A 48 12.31 -7.55 -7.49
C LEU A 48 13.29 -6.44 -7.09
N LEU A 49 12.81 -5.35 -6.49
CA LEU A 49 13.68 -4.27 -6.02
C LEU A 49 14.72 -4.75 -5.00
N HIS A 50 14.29 -5.58 -4.05
CA HIS A 50 15.18 -6.15 -3.04
C HIS A 50 16.15 -7.18 -3.63
N SER A 51 15.69 -8.01 -4.56
CA SER A 51 16.54 -8.95 -5.30
C SER A 51 17.62 -8.24 -6.12
N ALA A 52 17.24 -7.16 -6.81
CA ALA A 52 18.14 -6.38 -7.64
C ALA A 52 19.28 -5.75 -6.82
N LEU A 53 19.03 -5.37 -5.57
CA LEU A 53 20.08 -4.88 -4.66
C LEU A 53 21.10 -5.96 -4.32
N VAL A 54 20.66 -7.20 -4.09
CA VAL A 54 21.57 -8.33 -3.85
C VAL A 54 22.38 -8.60 -5.12
N MET A 55 21.74 -8.62 -6.28
CA MET A 55 22.41 -8.82 -7.57
C MET A 55 23.47 -7.75 -7.82
N GLU A 56 23.15 -6.47 -7.64
CA GLU A 56 24.07 -5.35 -7.86
C GLU A 56 25.27 -5.39 -6.90
N LYS A 57 25.05 -5.71 -5.62
CA LYS A 57 26.10 -5.65 -4.60
C LYS A 57 26.93 -6.93 -4.49
N ARG A 58 26.34 -8.08 -4.78
CA ARG A 58 26.88 -9.41 -4.43
C ARG A 58 27.01 -10.35 -5.60
N ASP A 59 26.55 -9.95 -6.78
CA ASP A 59 26.51 -10.79 -7.97
C ASP A 59 25.72 -12.11 -7.73
N ALA A 60 24.78 -12.10 -6.78
CA ALA A 60 23.95 -13.23 -6.37
C ALA A 60 22.48 -13.04 -6.77
N LEU A 61 21.71 -14.13 -6.80
CA LEU A 61 20.29 -14.13 -7.16
C LEU A 61 19.98 -13.60 -8.58
N LYS A 62 20.90 -13.71 -9.54
CA LYS A 62 20.69 -13.28 -10.94
C LYS A 62 19.44 -13.91 -11.56
N VAL A 63 19.37 -15.25 -11.51
CA VAL A 63 18.27 -16.04 -12.04
C VAL A 63 16.94 -15.60 -11.42
N TRP A 64 16.90 -15.47 -10.09
CA TRP A 64 15.73 -15.04 -9.35
C TRP A 64 15.30 -13.61 -9.69
N THR A 65 16.25 -12.69 -9.83
CA THR A 65 16.00 -11.29 -10.18
C THR A 65 15.38 -11.18 -11.58
N ILE A 66 15.92 -11.92 -12.56
CA ILE A 66 15.37 -11.93 -13.92
C ILE A 66 13.97 -12.56 -13.94
N LEU A 67 13.78 -13.68 -13.23
CA LEU A 67 12.47 -14.33 -13.11
C LEU A 67 11.43 -13.38 -12.49
N LEU A 68 11.79 -12.69 -11.41
CA LEU A 68 10.92 -11.69 -10.77
C LEU A 68 10.59 -10.53 -11.70
N ALA A 69 11.52 -10.10 -12.56
CA ALA A 69 11.26 -9.06 -13.55
C ALA A 69 10.20 -9.52 -14.57
N ILE A 70 10.33 -10.75 -15.06
CA ILE A 70 9.36 -11.37 -15.98
C ILE A 70 8.00 -11.53 -15.29
N ILE A 71 7.97 -12.05 -14.06
CA ILE A 71 6.72 -12.24 -13.30
C ILE A 71 6.04 -10.90 -13.02
N THR A 72 6.78 -9.88 -12.59
CA THR A 72 6.23 -8.55 -12.30
C THR A 72 5.57 -7.94 -13.54
N PHE A 73 6.23 -8.02 -14.69
CA PHE A 73 5.67 -7.54 -15.96
C PHE A 73 4.46 -8.37 -16.41
N SER A 74 4.56 -9.70 -16.33
CA SER A 74 3.48 -10.63 -16.64
C SER A 74 2.23 -10.37 -15.79
N LEU A 75 2.39 -10.12 -14.50
CA LEU A 75 1.28 -9.79 -13.58
C LEU A 75 0.64 -8.43 -13.92
N SER A 76 1.42 -7.45 -14.37
CA SER A 76 0.88 -6.16 -14.84
C SER A 76 0.03 -6.32 -16.11
N LEU A 77 0.47 -7.15 -17.07
CA LEU A 77 -0.31 -7.47 -18.26
C LEU A 77 -1.57 -8.28 -17.92
N MET A 78 -1.43 -9.28 -17.04
CA MET A 78 -2.55 -10.06 -16.50
C MET A 78 -3.59 -9.17 -15.86
N GLY A 79 -3.18 -8.21 -15.03
CA GLY A 79 -4.12 -7.27 -14.42
C GLY A 79 -4.90 -6.46 -15.45
N THR A 80 -4.25 -6.07 -16.56
CA THR A 80 -4.94 -5.38 -17.66
C THR A 80 -5.97 -6.28 -18.32
N PHE A 81 -5.65 -7.57 -18.53
CA PHE A 81 -6.59 -8.56 -19.04
C PHE A 81 -7.78 -8.78 -18.10
N LEU A 82 -7.55 -9.00 -16.81
CA LEU A 82 -8.61 -9.26 -15.83
C LEU A 82 -9.61 -8.11 -15.74
N VAL A 83 -9.12 -6.86 -15.79
CA VAL A 83 -9.97 -5.67 -15.66
C VAL A 83 -10.74 -5.36 -16.95
N ARG A 84 -10.21 -5.69 -18.13
CA ARG A 84 -10.78 -5.27 -19.42
C ARG A 84 -11.52 -6.36 -20.20
N SER A 85 -11.23 -7.63 -19.94
CA SER A 85 -11.85 -8.76 -20.64
C SER A 85 -13.29 -9.03 -20.21
N GLY A 86 -13.69 -8.59 -19.01
CA GLY A 86 -14.98 -8.94 -18.42
C GLY A 86 -15.07 -10.38 -17.91
N VAL A 87 -13.93 -11.07 -17.80
CA VAL A 87 -13.85 -12.47 -17.35
C VAL A 87 -14.16 -12.65 -15.86
N LEU A 88 -14.00 -11.59 -15.06
CA LEU A 88 -14.35 -11.55 -13.64
C LEU A 88 -15.34 -10.43 -13.37
N THR A 89 -16.29 -10.69 -12.47
CA THR A 89 -17.16 -9.66 -11.91
C THR A 89 -16.42 -8.91 -10.80
N SER A 90 -16.48 -7.58 -10.83
CA SER A 90 -15.90 -6.72 -9.79
C SER A 90 -16.69 -5.42 -9.72
N VAL A 91 -16.72 -4.83 -8.52
CA VAL A 91 -17.35 -3.53 -8.26
C VAL A 91 -16.56 -2.37 -8.90
N HIS A 92 -15.31 -2.60 -9.27
CA HIS A 92 -14.42 -1.65 -9.94
C HIS A 92 -14.32 -1.87 -11.46
N THR A 93 -15.13 -2.75 -12.03
CA THR A 93 -15.09 -3.03 -13.48
C THR A 93 -15.88 -1.99 -14.26
N PHE A 94 -15.18 -1.20 -15.10
CA PHE A 94 -15.76 -0.22 -16.01
C PHE A 94 -15.29 -0.47 -17.45
N ALA A 95 -16.21 -0.33 -18.42
CA ALA A 95 -15.94 -0.47 -19.85
C ALA A 95 -15.28 -1.81 -20.25
N VAL A 96 -16.07 -2.88 -20.19
CA VAL A 96 -15.71 -4.23 -20.65
C VAL A 96 -15.94 -4.36 -22.16
N ASP A 97 -14.94 -4.90 -22.86
CA ASP A 97 -15.01 -5.17 -24.29
C ASP A 97 -14.31 -6.51 -24.58
N PRO A 98 -15.07 -7.60 -24.78
CA PRO A 98 -14.52 -8.93 -25.02
C PRO A 98 -13.55 -8.99 -26.22
N ALA A 99 -13.76 -8.17 -27.25
CA ALA A 99 -12.87 -8.12 -28.42
C ALA A 99 -11.48 -7.60 -28.05
N ARG A 100 -11.41 -6.59 -27.16
CA ARG A 100 -10.12 -6.12 -26.60
C ARG A 100 -9.48 -7.17 -25.70
N GLY A 101 -10.30 -7.95 -24.98
CA GLY A 101 -9.82 -9.06 -24.15
C GLY A 101 -8.99 -10.07 -24.93
N ILE A 102 -9.44 -10.46 -26.13
CA ILE A 102 -8.72 -11.41 -27.01
C ILE A 102 -7.36 -10.84 -27.45
N PHE A 103 -7.32 -9.56 -27.84
CA PHE A 103 -6.07 -8.91 -28.24
C PHE A 103 -5.05 -8.85 -27.08
N ILE A 104 -5.51 -8.52 -25.87
CA ILE A 104 -4.67 -8.51 -24.66
C ILE A 104 -4.18 -9.92 -24.34
N LEU A 105 -5.03 -10.94 -24.49
CA LEU A 105 -4.66 -12.35 -24.28
C LEU A 105 -3.56 -12.80 -25.25
N ALA A 106 -3.64 -12.41 -26.53
CA ALA A 106 -2.60 -12.69 -27.51
C ALA A 106 -1.26 -12.00 -27.15
N ILE A 107 -1.31 -10.72 -26.74
CA ILE A 107 -0.12 -10.00 -26.23
C ILE A 107 0.47 -10.72 -25.02
N MET A 108 -0.36 -11.15 -24.07
CA MET A 108 0.10 -11.91 -22.92
C MET A 108 0.78 -13.22 -23.34
N GLY A 109 0.18 -13.99 -24.24
CA GLY A 109 0.78 -15.22 -24.76
C GLY A 109 2.17 -14.99 -25.33
N VAL A 110 2.34 -13.95 -26.15
CA VAL A 110 3.63 -13.60 -26.76
C VAL A 110 4.64 -13.13 -25.72
N PHE A 111 4.30 -12.14 -24.89
CA PHE A 111 5.26 -11.55 -23.96
C PHE A 111 5.58 -12.46 -22.77
N ILE A 112 4.59 -13.13 -22.19
CA ILE A 112 4.79 -14.06 -21.07
C ILE A 112 5.47 -15.33 -21.58
N GLY A 113 4.90 -15.99 -22.59
CA GLY A 113 5.45 -17.22 -23.15
C GLY A 113 6.84 -17.00 -23.74
N GLY A 114 7.04 -15.94 -24.52
CA GLY A 114 8.32 -15.60 -25.13
C GLY A 114 9.41 -15.26 -24.10
N SER A 115 9.09 -14.48 -23.07
CA SER A 115 10.07 -14.12 -22.04
C SER A 115 10.44 -15.32 -21.14
N LEU A 116 9.48 -16.18 -20.78
CA LEU A 116 9.75 -17.41 -20.03
C LEU A 116 10.53 -18.43 -20.86
N ALA A 117 10.21 -18.60 -22.14
CA ALA A 117 10.98 -19.47 -23.03
C ALA A 117 12.42 -18.99 -23.20
N LEU A 118 12.61 -17.67 -23.41
CA LEU A 118 13.94 -17.07 -23.48
C LEU A 118 14.71 -17.22 -22.16
N PHE A 119 14.02 -17.03 -21.04
CA PHE A 119 14.59 -17.26 -19.71
C PHE A 119 15.04 -18.71 -19.54
N ALA A 120 14.19 -19.68 -19.85
CA ALA A 120 14.52 -21.10 -19.75
C ALA A 120 15.73 -21.46 -20.63
N TRP A 121 15.81 -20.89 -21.84
CA TRP A 121 16.94 -21.11 -22.75
C TRP A 121 18.25 -20.47 -22.24
N ARG A 122 18.19 -19.28 -21.65
CA ARG A 122 19.38 -18.52 -21.23
C ARG A 122 19.79 -18.78 -19.77
N ALA A 123 18.92 -19.29 -18.93
CA ALA A 123 19.16 -19.50 -17.51
C ALA A 123 20.43 -20.31 -17.20
N PRO A 124 20.78 -21.39 -17.93
CA PRO A 124 22.01 -22.13 -17.67
C PRO A 124 23.30 -21.32 -17.88
N ARG A 125 23.25 -20.22 -18.63
CA ARG A 125 24.40 -19.32 -18.85
C ARG A 125 24.58 -18.29 -17.73
N LEU A 126 23.62 -18.18 -16.81
CA LEU A 126 23.71 -17.29 -15.66
C LEU A 126 24.54 -17.99 -14.59
N GLY A 127 25.78 -17.53 -14.38
CA GLY A 127 26.69 -18.09 -13.39
C GLY A 127 26.10 -18.10 -11.98
N GLN A 128 26.49 -19.10 -11.19
CA GLN A 128 26.12 -19.16 -9.77
C GLN A 128 26.74 -17.98 -9.03
N GLY A 129 25.94 -17.35 -8.18
CA GLY A 129 26.34 -16.17 -7.42
C GLY A 129 27.23 -16.48 -6.22
N GLY A 130 27.73 -15.44 -5.55
CA GLY A 130 28.54 -15.58 -4.35
C GLY A 130 27.80 -16.23 -3.18
N LEU A 131 28.50 -17.08 -2.42
CA LEU A 131 27.99 -17.70 -1.19
C LEU A 131 27.82 -16.67 -0.06
N PHE A 132 26.80 -16.88 0.78
CA PHE A 132 26.53 -16.07 1.98
C PHE A 132 25.95 -16.94 3.10
N ALA A 133 26.17 -16.53 4.35
CA ALA A 133 25.58 -17.21 5.50
C ALA A 133 24.07 -16.91 5.60
N PRO A 134 23.23 -17.83 6.11
CA PRO A 134 21.80 -17.58 6.30
C PRO A 134 21.51 -16.33 7.15
N ILE A 135 22.30 -16.12 8.21
CA ILE A 135 22.26 -14.87 8.99
C ILE A 135 23.19 -13.86 8.31
N SER A 136 22.61 -13.07 7.42
CA SER A 136 23.28 -11.99 6.69
C SER A 136 22.23 -11.05 6.09
N ARG A 137 22.67 -9.92 5.53
CA ARG A 137 21.79 -9.04 4.76
C ARG A 137 21.21 -9.76 3.55
N GLU A 138 22.01 -10.58 2.86
CA GLU A 138 21.54 -11.42 1.76
C GLU A 138 20.43 -12.37 2.23
N GLY A 139 20.64 -13.08 3.34
CA GLY A 139 19.67 -14.00 3.90
C GLY A 139 18.36 -13.33 4.31
N ALA A 140 18.42 -12.14 4.91
CA ALA A 140 17.22 -11.35 5.22
C ALA A 140 16.45 -10.93 3.96
N LEU A 141 17.16 -10.56 2.89
CA LEU A 141 16.55 -10.22 1.59
C LEU A 141 15.98 -11.46 0.87
N VAL A 142 16.57 -12.63 1.06
CA VAL A 142 16.01 -13.91 0.58
C VAL A 142 14.74 -14.25 1.34
N LEU A 143 14.72 -14.15 2.67
CA LEU A 143 13.52 -14.34 3.49
C LEU A 143 12.40 -13.38 3.07
N ASN A 144 12.74 -12.10 2.87
CA ASN A 144 11.83 -11.11 2.33
C ASN A 144 11.21 -11.55 1.00
N ASN A 145 12.05 -11.94 0.04
CA ASN A 145 11.59 -12.35 -1.27
C ASN A 145 10.72 -13.61 -1.21
N LEU A 146 11.09 -14.59 -0.39
CA LEU A 146 10.29 -15.79 -0.18
C LEU A 146 8.89 -15.42 0.32
N LEU A 147 8.79 -14.69 1.44
CA LEU A 147 7.50 -14.33 2.02
C LEU A 147 6.64 -13.46 1.09
N ILE A 148 7.21 -12.45 0.44
CA ILE A 148 6.47 -11.57 -0.47
C ILE A 148 6.00 -12.33 -1.72
N THR A 149 6.84 -13.20 -2.28
CA THR A 149 6.45 -13.98 -3.48
C THR A 149 5.43 -15.05 -3.16
N THR A 150 5.52 -15.71 -2.00
CA THR A 150 4.48 -16.62 -1.51
C THR A 150 3.16 -15.87 -1.27
N ALA A 151 3.22 -14.66 -0.70
CA ALA A 151 2.03 -13.83 -0.50
C ALA A 151 1.41 -13.42 -1.85
N CYS A 152 2.23 -13.06 -2.83
CA CYS A 152 1.77 -12.80 -4.20
C CYS A 152 1.11 -14.03 -4.83
N ALA A 153 1.69 -15.23 -4.63
CA ALA A 153 1.11 -16.47 -5.12
C ALA A 153 -0.23 -16.80 -4.44
N ALA A 154 -0.37 -16.56 -3.14
CA ALA A 154 -1.63 -16.74 -2.42
C ALA A 154 -2.74 -15.82 -2.98
N VAL A 155 -2.42 -14.54 -3.23
CA VAL A 155 -3.36 -13.59 -3.86
C VAL A 155 -3.70 -14.01 -5.28
N PHE A 156 -2.71 -14.46 -6.06
CA PHE A 156 -2.90 -14.96 -7.42
C PHE A 156 -3.85 -16.16 -7.46
N VAL A 157 -3.62 -17.16 -6.60
CA VAL A 157 -4.49 -18.33 -6.48
C VAL A 157 -5.89 -17.90 -6.07
N GLY A 158 -6.05 -17.10 -5.01
CA GLY A 158 -7.37 -16.64 -4.59
C GLY A 158 -8.15 -15.87 -5.67
N THR A 159 -7.44 -15.11 -6.50
CA THR A 159 -8.05 -14.30 -7.57
C THR A 159 -8.45 -15.14 -8.78
N LEU A 160 -7.62 -16.11 -9.18
CA LEU A 160 -7.88 -16.93 -10.38
C LEU A 160 -8.62 -18.23 -10.10
N TYR A 161 -8.70 -18.67 -8.85
CA TYR A 161 -9.38 -19.91 -8.48
C TYR A 161 -10.86 -19.95 -8.90
N PRO A 162 -11.66 -18.88 -8.70
CA PRO A 162 -13.04 -18.85 -9.21
C PRO A 162 -13.13 -19.07 -10.72
N LEU A 163 -12.23 -18.44 -11.49
CA LEU A 163 -12.19 -18.57 -12.94
C LEU A 163 -11.82 -19.99 -13.38
N ALA A 164 -10.84 -20.60 -12.71
CA ALA A 164 -10.45 -21.98 -12.98
C ALA A 164 -11.57 -22.97 -12.66
N LEU A 165 -12.29 -22.76 -11.54
CA LEU A 165 -13.41 -23.60 -11.14
C LEU A 165 -14.57 -23.49 -12.13
N GLU A 166 -14.95 -22.27 -12.51
CA GLU A 166 -16.01 -22.03 -13.50
C GLU A 166 -15.67 -22.70 -14.84
N ALA A 167 -14.42 -22.60 -15.30
CA ALA A 167 -13.99 -23.22 -16.56
C ALA A 167 -14.02 -24.77 -16.52
N LEU A 168 -13.80 -25.39 -15.37
CA LEU A 168 -13.74 -26.85 -15.21
C LEU A 168 -15.08 -27.49 -14.86
N THR A 169 -15.88 -26.81 -14.03
CA THR A 169 -17.10 -27.38 -13.42
C THR A 169 -18.37 -26.63 -13.81
N GLY A 170 -18.26 -25.40 -14.31
CA GLY A 170 -19.39 -24.49 -14.53
C GLY A 170 -19.85 -23.75 -13.27
N ASP A 171 -19.32 -24.10 -12.09
CA ASP A 171 -19.73 -23.49 -10.82
C ASP A 171 -19.13 -22.09 -10.65
N LYS A 172 -19.99 -21.14 -10.29
CA LYS A 172 -19.60 -19.75 -9.99
C LYS A 172 -19.48 -19.54 -8.49
N ILE A 173 -18.27 -19.29 -8.04
CA ILE A 173 -17.98 -18.91 -6.66
C ILE A 173 -17.37 -17.51 -6.59
N SER A 174 -17.39 -16.91 -5.41
CA SER A 174 -16.62 -15.71 -5.12
C SER A 174 -15.68 -15.98 -3.94
N VAL A 175 -14.46 -15.45 -4.03
CA VAL A 175 -13.47 -15.52 -2.95
C VAL A 175 -13.32 -14.12 -2.40
N GLY A 176 -13.73 -13.92 -1.16
CA GLY A 176 -13.74 -12.62 -0.49
C GLY A 176 -12.65 -12.47 0.58
N PRO A 177 -12.72 -11.38 1.37
CA PRO A 177 -11.75 -11.05 2.42
C PRO A 177 -11.35 -12.18 3.38
N PRO A 178 -12.24 -13.11 3.81
CA PRO A 178 -11.84 -14.18 4.73
C PRO A 178 -10.68 -15.04 4.23
N PHE A 179 -10.69 -15.44 2.95
CA PHE A 179 -9.60 -16.22 2.36
C PHE A 179 -8.28 -15.44 2.34
N PHE A 180 -8.32 -14.20 1.86
CA PHE A 180 -7.11 -13.38 1.72
C PHE A 180 -6.54 -13.00 3.08
N ASN A 181 -7.36 -12.64 4.06
CA ASN A 181 -6.87 -12.30 5.40
C ASN A 181 -6.21 -13.52 6.07
N LEU A 182 -6.80 -14.71 5.96
CA LEU A 182 -6.25 -15.94 6.54
C LEU A 182 -4.97 -16.43 5.87
N THR A 183 -4.77 -16.13 4.58
CA THR A 183 -3.59 -16.57 3.82
C THR A 183 -2.47 -15.52 3.80
N PHE A 184 -2.83 -14.25 3.70
CA PHE A 184 -1.88 -13.15 3.56
C PHE A 184 -1.27 -12.72 4.90
N ALA A 185 -2.09 -12.60 5.96
CA ALA A 185 -1.60 -12.10 7.25
C ALA A 185 -0.50 -12.99 7.87
N PRO A 186 -0.59 -14.34 7.85
CA PRO A 186 0.48 -15.21 8.38
C PRO A 186 1.81 -15.10 7.63
N LEU A 187 1.81 -14.60 6.39
CA LEU A 187 3.03 -14.39 5.60
C LEU A 187 3.63 -13.00 5.84
N ILE A 188 2.78 -11.97 5.93
CA ILE A 188 3.23 -10.59 6.07
C ILE A 188 3.60 -10.24 7.50
N VAL A 189 2.91 -10.74 8.52
CA VAL A 189 3.25 -10.40 9.92
C VAL A 189 4.70 -10.80 10.27
N PRO A 190 5.18 -12.03 9.98
CA PRO A 190 6.59 -12.39 10.19
C PRO A 190 7.55 -11.54 9.36
N LEU A 191 7.17 -11.19 8.13
CA LEU A 191 7.97 -10.30 7.27
C LEU A 191 8.17 -8.93 7.93
N LEU A 192 7.09 -8.31 8.43
CA LEU A 192 7.16 -7.00 9.07
C LEU A 192 7.99 -7.04 10.37
N ILE A 193 7.90 -8.13 11.14
CA ILE A 193 8.75 -8.33 12.32
C ILE A 193 10.23 -8.40 11.92
N ALA A 194 10.56 -9.19 10.89
CA ALA A 194 11.94 -9.38 10.42
C ALA A 194 12.54 -8.15 9.70
N MET A 195 11.70 -7.28 9.13
CA MET A 195 12.13 -6.22 8.22
C MET A 195 13.20 -5.26 8.81
N PRO A 196 13.06 -4.71 10.03
CA PRO A 196 14.09 -3.81 10.60
C PRO A 196 15.46 -4.44 10.81
N PHE A 197 15.55 -5.77 10.90
CA PHE A 197 16.84 -6.46 11.05
C PHE A 197 17.68 -6.38 9.77
N GLY A 198 17.06 -6.49 8.60
CA GLY A 198 17.75 -6.58 7.31
C GLY A 198 18.78 -5.47 7.07
N PRO A 199 18.40 -4.18 7.18
CA PRO A 199 19.33 -3.06 6.99
C PRO A 199 20.47 -2.97 8.02
N LEU A 200 20.31 -3.60 9.20
CA LEU A 200 21.31 -3.61 10.27
C LEU A 200 22.27 -4.80 10.20
N LEU A 201 21.91 -5.86 9.48
CA LEU A 201 22.81 -6.99 9.23
C LEU A 201 23.88 -6.61 8.19
N ALA A 202 25.10 -7.14 8.38
CA ALA A 202 26.18 -7.00 7.40
C ALA A 202 26.01 -7.97 6.21
N TRP A 203 26.62 -7.64 5.07
CA TRP A 203 26.74 -8.55 3.93
C TRP A 203 27.66 -9.74 4.26
N LYS A 204 27.52 -10.88 3.56
CA LYS A 204 28.20 -12.18 3.80
C LYS A 204 27.82 -12.87 5.11
N ARG A 205 28.02 -12.19 6.24
CA ARG A 205 27.83 -12.73 7.58
C ARG A 205 27.41 -11.60 8.51
N GLY A 206 26.19 -11.70 9.01
CA GLY A 206 25.62 -10.76 9.97
C GLY A 206 25.78 -11.24 11.40
N ASP A 207 25.56 -10.31 12.33
CA ASP A 207 25.44 -10.57 13.76
C ASP A 207 24.00 -10.22 14.16
N LEU A 208 23.20 -11.28 14.38
CA LEU A 208 21.79 -11.14 14.73
C LEU A 208 21.61 -10.54 16.13
N VAL A 209 22.49 -10.88 17.08
CA VAL A 209 22.41 -10.38 18.45
C VAL A 209 22.70 -8.89 18.47
N ALA A 210 23.74 -8.45 17.77
CA ALA A 210 24.06 -7.03 17.67
C ALA A 210 22.97 -6.25 16.92
N ALA A 211 22.30 -6.84 15.92
CA ALA A 211 21.14 -6.21 15.27
C ALA A 211 19.95 -6.08 16.24
N ALA A 212 19.65 -7.13 17.01
CA ALA A 212 18.58 -7.12 18.01
C ALA A 212 18.84 -6.09 19.12
N GLN A 213 20.07 -5.99 19.63
CA GLN A 213 20.45 -5.00 20.64
C GLN A 213 20.23 -3.57 20.15
N ARG A 214 20.58 -3.27 18.89
CA ARG A 214 20.36 -1.94 18.28
C ARG A 214 18.89 -1.60 18.16
N LEU A 215 18.05 -2.61 17.91
CA LEU A 215 16.60 -2.45 17.77
C LEU A 215 15.85 -2.44 19.11
N MET A 216 16.53 -2.67 20.24
CA MET A 216 15.90 -2.80 21.56
C MET A 216 15.05 -1.58 21.91
N ALA A 217 15.55 -0.37 21.66
CA ALA A 217 14.79 0.85 21.92
C ALA A 217 13.49 0.92 21.09
N ALA A 218 13.56 0.57 19.80
CA ALA A 218 12.38 0.51 18.93
C ALA A 218 11.39 -0.57 19.39
N ALA A 219 11.88 -1.74 19.82
CA ALA A 219 11.05 -2.81 20.38
C ALA A 219 10.35 -2.37 21.67
N CYS A 220 11.07 -1.73 22.60
CA CYS A 220 10.51 -1.22 23.85
C CYS A 220 9.44 -0.16 23.59
N VAL A 221 9.65 0.76 22.64
CA VAL A 221 8.64 1.77 22.28
C VAL A 221 7.41 1.11 21.64
N ALA A 222 7.60 0.19 20.70
CA ALA A 222 6.51 -0.56 20.09
C ALA A 222 5.69 -1.32 21.13
N LEU A 223 6.36 -2.02 22.06
CA LEU A 223 5.71 -2.74 23.15
C LEU A 223 4.99 -1.79 24.12
N ALA A 224 5.61 -0.68 24.50
CA ALA A 224 5.00 0.31 25.37
C ALA A 224 3.72 0.90 24.76
N VAL A 225 3.74 1.18 23.44
CA VAL A 225 2.54 1.63 22.71
C VAL A 225 1.48 0.53 22.70
N SER A 226 1.83 -0.74 22.44
CA SER A 226 0.89 -1.85 22.49
C SER A 226 0.26 -2.03 23.87
N VAL A 227 1.06 -2.00 24.94
CA VAL A 227 0.59 -2.12 26.33
C VAL A 227 -0.30 -0.94 26.70
N LEU A 228 0.09 0.30 26.36
CA LEU A 228 -0.72 1.48 26.59
C LEU A 228 -2.08 1.37 25.89
N LEU A 229 -2.09 0.95 24.62
CA LEU A 229 -3.34 0.81 23.86
C LEU A 229 -4.23 -0.32 24.40
N LEU A 230 -3.66 -1.42 24.88
CA LEU A 230 -4.40 -2.48 25.59
C LEU A 230 -5.03 -1.94 26.88
N ALA A 231 -4.27 -1.17 27.67
CA ALA A 231 -4.77 -0.56 28.91
C ALA A 231 -5.88 0.47 28.66
N LEU A 232 -5.84 1.18 27.52
CA LEU A 232 -6.86 2.16 27.14
C LEU A 232 -8.13 1.52 26.52
N HIS A 233 -8.05 0.27 26.03
CA HIS A 233 -9.15 -0.42 25.32
C HIS A 233 -9.44 -1.80 25.91
N GLU A 234 -9.95 -1.83 27.15
CA GLU A 234 -10.17 -3.06 27.93
C GLU A 234 -11.10 -4.10 27.27
N ARG A 235 -11.91 -3.73 26.26
CA ARG A 235 -12.91 -4.63 25.62
C ARG A 235 -12.93 -4.58 24.07
N GLY A 236 -11.79 -4.31 23.44
CA GLY A 236 -11.67 -4.21 21.99
C GLY A 236 -11.03 -5.43 21.30
N PRO A 237 -10.80 -5.37 19.98
CA PRO A 237 -10.03 -6.37 19.26
C PRO A 237 -8.60 -6.44 19.81
N TRP A 238 -8.29 -7.51 20.54
CA TRP A 238 -7.06 -7.64 21.32
C TRP A 238 -5.77 -7.69 20.47
N LEU A 239 -5.88 -8.05 19.18
CA LEU A 239 -4.76 -8.03 18.23
C LEU A 239 -4.41 -6.63 17.71
N ALA A 240 -5.35 -5.67 17.76
CA ALA A 240 -5.14 -4.36 17.17
C ALA A 240 -3.97 -3.59 17.82
N PRO A 241 -3.81 -3.53 19.16
CA PRO A 241 -2.65 -2.90 19.78
C PRO A 241 -1.30 -3.46 19.32
N PHE A 242 -1.21 -4.77 19.06
CA PHE A 242 0.00 -5.39 18.54
C PHE A 242 0.23 -5.05 17.06
N GLY A 243 -0.83 -4.95 16.26
CA GLY A 243 -0.75 -4.47 14.87
C GLY A 243 -0.29 -3.02 14.78
N ILE A 244 -0.77 -2.13 15.66
CA ILE A 244 -0.27 -0.75 15.78
C ILE A 244 1.20 -0.75 16.23
N GLY A 245 1.53 -1.56 17.23
CA GLY A 245 2.91 -1.76 17.68
C GLY A 245 3.84 -2.20 16.56
N LEU A 246 3.37 -3.07 15.65
CA LEU A 246 4.12 -3.48 14.47
C LEU A 246 4.40 -2.33 13.51
N GLY A 247 3.44 -1.42 13.30
CA GLY A 247 3.67 -0.21 12.52
C GLY A 247 4.68 0.74 13.19
N VAL A 248 4.61 0.91 14.52
CA VAL A 248 5.60 1.66 15.31
C VAL A 248 6.98 1.03 15.24
N TRP A 249 7.05 -0.30 15.26
CA TRP A 249 8.28 -1.08 15.10
C TRP A 249 8.97 -0.81 13.75
N LEU A 250 8.20 -0.73 12.66
CA LEU A 250 8.76 -0.40 11.34
C LEU A 250 9.32 1.03 11.28
N ILE A 251 8.59 2.00 11.85
CA ILE A 251 9.04 3.40 11.93
C ILE A 251 10.30 3.50 12.80
N GLY A 252 10.28 2.88 13.99
CA GLY A 252 11.42 2.82 14.91
C GLY A 252 12.63 2.13 14.29
N GLY A 253 12.41 1.07 13.52
CA GLY A 253 13.44 0.36 12.75
C GLY A 253 14.11 1.25 11.70
N ALA A 254 13.32 1.98 10.92
CA ALA A 254 13.82 2.94 9.94
C ALA A 254 14.63 4.09 10.59
N LEU A 255 14.16 4.60 11.73
CA LEU A 255 14.89 5.61 12.51
C LEU A 255 16.18 5.06 13.11
N THR A 256 16.15 3.81 13.59
CA THR A 256 17.33 3.11 14.13
C THR A 256 18.39 2.92 13.05
N GLU A 257 17.99 2.57 11.81
CA GLU A 257 18.92 2.46 10.69
C GLU A 257 19.68 3.77 10.45
N ILE A 258 18.97 4.91 10.38
CA ILE A 258 19.60 6.21 10.18
C ILE A 258 20.50 6.56 11.37
N SER A 259 20.00 6.38 12.59
CA SER A 259 20.73 6.68 13.83
C SER A 259 22.04 5.88 13.93
N TYR A 260 22.00 4.60 13.54
CA TYR A 260 23.17 3.73 13.48
C TYR A 260 24.19 4.18 12.42
N ARG A 261 23.72 4.51 11.21
CA ARG A 261 24.61 4.96 10.12
C ARG A 261 25.31 6.27 10.44
N VAL A 262 24.65 7.19 11.15
CA VAL A 262 25.24 8.48 11.56
C VAL A 262 26.01 8.40 12.88
N LYS A 263 26.01 7.23 13.54
CA LYS A 263 26.63 7.03 14.87
C LYS A 263 26.12 8.01 15.92
N LEU A 264 24.80 8.20 15.97
CA LEU A 264 24.16 9.22 16.81
C LEU A 264 24.56 9.12 18.30
N LEU A 265 24.77 7.89 18.80
CA LEU A 265 25.11 7.63 20.20
C LEU A 265 26.62 7.52 20.47
N ASP A 266 27.44 7.28 19.44
CA ASP A 266 28.88 7.00 19.57
C ASP A 266 29.77 8.17 19.12
N ALA A 267 29.21 9.16 18.42
CA ALA A 267 29.95 10.28 17.85
C ALA A 267 29.55 11.61 18.46
N SER A 268 30.41 12.63 18.36
CA SER A 268 30.07 13.99 18.75
C SER A 268 28.89 14.53 17.91
N PRO A 269 28.07 15.47 18.43
CA PRO A 269 26.93 16.01 17.69
C PRO A 269 27.31 16.63 16.33
N SER A 270 28.47 17.29 16.26
CA SER A 270 28.99 17.86 15.01
C SER A 270 29.35 16.77 13.98
N GLU A 271 29.90 15.65 14.44
CA GLU A 271 30.23 14.52 13.59
C GLU A 271 28.98 13.77 13.10
N ALA A 272 28.02 13.52 14.00
CA ALA A 272 26.74 12.90 13.65
C ALA A 272 26.00 13.75 12.61
N TRP A 273 25.98 15.07 12.79
CA TRP A 273 25.38 16.00 11.85
C TRP A 273 26.10 16.04 10.49
N ARG A 274 27.44 16.01 10.49
CA ARG A 274 28.24 15.87 9.27
C ARG A 274 27.91 14.57 8.53
N ARG A 275 27.79 13.45 9.23
CA ARG A 275 27.41 12.15 8.65
C ARG A 275 25.99 12.17 8.10
N LEU A 276 25.06 12.76 8.82
CA LEU A 276 23.67 12.92 8.39
C LEU A 276 23.61 13.67 7.04
N ARG A 277 24.21 14.86 6.95
CA ARG A 277 24.23 15.64 5.69
C ARG A 277 24.88 14.91 4.51
N ASN A 278 25.85 14.04 4.78
CA ASN A 278 26.60 13.30 3.76
C ASN A 278 26.05 11.89 3.48
N LEU A 279 24.98 11.49 4.16
CA LEU A 279 24.40 10.16 3.97
C LEU A 279 23.82 10.04 2.53
N PRO A 280 24.06 8.91 1.83
CA PRO A 280 23.51 8.72 0.49
C PRO A 280 21.98 8.87 0.48
N ARG A 281 21.43 9.48 -0.57
CA ARG A 281 19.99 9.73 -0.66
C ARG A 281 19.21 8.42 -0.70
N ALA A 282 19.78 7.36 -1.25
CA ALA A 282 19.19 6.03 -1.20
C ALA A 282 18.99 5.48 0.22
N ALA A 283 19.81 5.87 1.20
CA ALA A 283 19.60 5.45 2.59
C ALA A 283 18.38 6.16 3.20
N TYR A 284 18.21 7.45 2.94
CA TYR A 284 16.99 8.18 3.28
C TYR A 284 15.77 7.61 2.56
N GLY A 285 15.91 7.30 1.27
CA GLY A 285 14.84 6.72 0.48
C GLY A 285 14.35 5.39 1.03
N SER A 286 15.28 4.51 1.42
CA SER A 286 14.97 3.23 2.08
C SER A 286 14.28 3.43 3.42
N ALA A 287 14.80 4.32 4.27
CA ALA A 287 14.22 4.59 5.59
C ALA A 287 12.80 5.18 5.47
N LEU A 288 12.60 6.15 4.57
CA LEU A 288 11.28 6.72 4.30
C LEU A 288 10.30 5.67 3.78
N ALA A 289 10.73 4.80 2.85
CA ALA A 289 9.85 3.74 2.34
C ALA A 289 9.38 2.78 3.45
N HIS A 290 10.29 2.30 4.31
CA HIS A 290 9.91 1.42 5.41
C HIS A 290 9.08 2.13 6.49
N ALA A 291 9.39 3.40 6.80
CA ALA A 291 8.57 4.19 7.73
C ALA A 291 7.17 4.47 7.17
N GLY A 292 7.05 4.74 5.86
CA GLY A 292 5.78 4.92 5.17
C GLY A 292 4.91 3.65 5.21
N LEU A 293 5.52 2.47 5.05
CA LEU A 293 4.83 1.21 5.27
C LEU A 293 4.35 1.07 6.72
N GLY A 294 5.16 1.47 7.70
CA GLY A 294 4.75 1.53 9.11
C GLY A 294 3.52 2.40 9.35
N LEU A 295 3.48 3.61 8.76
CA LEU A 295 2.30 4.48 8.82
C LEU A 295 1.07 3.80 8.19
N ALA A 296 1.24 3.17 7.03
CA ALA A 296 0.14 2.49 6.36
C ALA A 296 -0.41 1.32 7.19
N VAL A 297 0.46 0.53 7.83
CA VAL A 297 0.08 -0.56 8.75
C VAL A 297 -0.73 -0.02 9.93
N ILE A 298 -0.32 1.11 10.53
CA ILE A 298 -1.08 1.75 11.62
C ILE A 298 -2.48 2.12 11.14
N GLY A 299 -2.59 2.77 9.97
CA GLY A 299 -3.88 3.17 9.40
C GLY A 299 -4.79 1.98 9.11
N ILE A 300 -4.25 0.93 8.46
CA ILE A 300 -4.97 -0.31 8.15
C ILE A 300 -5.51 -0.96 9.42
N VAL A 301 -4.65 -1.18 10.42
CA VAL A 301 -5.05 -1.85 11.66
C VAL A 301 -6.09 -1.02 12.42
N ALA A 302 -5.89 0.29 12.55
CA ALA A 302 -6.80 1.16 13.27
C ALA A 302 -8.19 1.21 12.61
N THR A 303 -8.24 1.40 11.29
CA THR A 303 -9.52 1.51 10.57
C THR A 303 -10.21 0.16 10.41
N THR A 304 -9.49 -0.97 10.35
CA THR A 304 -10.13 -2.28 10.26
C THR A 304 -10.63 -2.77 11.61
N ALA A 305 -9.88 -2.54 12.69
CA ALA A 305 -10.21 -3.07 13.99
C ALA A 305 -11.13 -2.16 14.82
N TRP A 306 -10.97 -0.83 14.74
CA TRP A 306 -11.68 0.11 15.61
C TRP A 306 -12.72 0.97 14.88
N ARG A 307 -13.08 0.61 13.64
CA ARG A 307 -14.20 1.25 12.95
C ARG A 307 -15.49 1.06 13.75
N SER A 308 -16.24 2.15 13.89
CA SER A 308 -17.62 2.12 14.38
C SER A 308 -18.57 2.20 13.20
N GLU A 309 -19.70 1.49 13.28
CA GLU A 309 -20.70 1.41 12.23
C GLU A 309 -22.10 1.42 12.85
N GLU A 310 -22.97 2.30 12.36
CA GLU A 310 -24.37 2.39 12.74
C GLU A 310 -25.23 2.37 11.48
N ILE A 311 -26.21 1.48 11.44
CA ILE A 311 -27.18 1.36 10.33
C ILE A 311 -28.56 1.67 10.88
N LEU A 312 -29.10 2.82 10.51
CA LEU A 312 -30.28 3.41 11.13
C LEU A 312 -31.36 3.71 10.08
N ALA A 313 -32.61 3.78 10.54
CA ALA A 313 -33.73 4.32 9.77
C ALA A 313 -34.08 5.69 10.36
N LEU A 314 -33.83 6.77 9.62
CA LEU A 314 -33.98 8.15 10.11
C LEU A 314 -35.07 8.91 9.36
N LYS A 315 -35.87 9.66 10.10
CA LYS A 315 -36.81 10.68 9.60
C LYS A 315 -36.22 12.08 9.82
N PRO A 316 -36.60 13.07 9.00
CA PRO A 316 -36.17 14.45 9.21
C PRO A 316 -36.45 14.91 10.65
N GLY A 317 -35.43 15.41 11.34
CA GLY A 317 -35.47 15.79 12.75
C GLY A 317 -34.78 14.78 13.68
N ASP A 318 -34.65 13.52 13.27
CA ASP A 318 -34.02 12.47 14.07
C ASP A 318 -32.52 12.73 14.27
N THR A 319 -31.99 12.19 15.36
CA THR A 319 -30.58 12.29 15.73
C THR A 319 -29.95 10.92 15.88
N ALA A 320 -28.67 10.83 15.54
CA ALA A 320 -27.86 9.62 15.67
C ALA A 320 -26.50 9.98 16.27
N ASP A 321 -26.01 9.16 17.20
CA ASP A 321 -24.71 9.33 17.84
C ASP A 321 -23.72 8.27 17.35
N ILE A 322 -22.51 8.69 16.99
CA ILE A 322 -21.42 7.78 16.61
C ILE A 322 -20.07 8.37 16.98
N ALA A 323 -19.24 7.61 17.70
CA ALA A 323 -17.88 8.00 18.09
C ALA A 323 -17.76 9.42 18.73
N GLY A 324 -18.80 9.84 19.48
CA GLY A 324 -18.89 11.15 20.12
C GLY A 324 -19.37 12.30 19.22
N TYR A 325 -19.77 12.02 17.99
CA TYR A 325 -20.48 12.94 17.11
C TYR A 325 -21.98 12.71 17.21
N THR A 326 -22.75 13.79 17.22
CA THR A 326 -24.22 13.77 17.10
C THR A 326 -24.58 14.34 15.74
N LEU A 327 -25.29 13.55 14.94
CA LEU A 327 -25.74 13.91 13.60
C LEU A 327 -27.26 14.11 13.65
N THR A 328 -27.73 15.28 13.24
CA THR A 328 -29.17 15.53 13.06
C THR A 328 -29.52 15.46 11.59
N PHE A 329 -30.40 14.54 11.22
CA PHE A 329 -30.86 14.39 9.84
C PHE A 329 -31.89 15.47 9.50
N LYS A 330 -31.59 16.33 8.53
CA LYS A 330 -32.48 17.42 8.11
C LYS A 330 -33.45 17.00 7.01
N GLY A 331 -33.19 15.89 6.34
CA GLY A 331 -34.01 15.34 5.26
C GLY A 331 -33.25 15.18 3.96
N VAL A 332 -33.98 14.86 2.90
CA VAL A 332 -33.45 14.62 1.55
C VAL A 332 -34.09 15.59 0.57
N ALA A 333 -33.28 16.21 -0.28
CA ALA A 333 -33.74 17.06 -1.36
C ALA A 333 -33.25 16.53 -2.72
N PRO A 334 -34.12 16.51 -3.75
CA PRO A 334 -33.67 16.26 -5.11
C PRO A 334 -32.86 17.46 -5.61
N ARG A 335 -31.77 17.20 -6.34
CA ARG A 335 -30.95 18.21 -7.00
C ARG A 335 -30.58 17.72 -8.41
N GLN A 336 -30.53 18.65 -9.35
CA GLN A 336 -30.10 18.37 -10.73
C GLN A 336 -28.60 18.65 -10.86
N GLY A 337 -27.83 17.63 -11.20
CA GLY A 337 -26.41 17.76 -11.57
C GLY A 337 -26.23 18.00 -13.07
N PRO A 338 -24.97 18.19 -13.54
CA PRO A 338 -24.67 18.49 -14.93
C PRO A 338 -25.11 17.39 -15.92
N ASN A 339 -24.97 16.13 -15.50
CA ASN A 339 -25.30 14.94 -16.30
C ASN A 339 -25.98 13.83 -15.48
N TYR A 340 -26.44 14.13 -14.27
CA TYR A 340 -27.11 13.18 -13.37
C TYR A 340 -28.21 13.86 -12.56
N GLN A 341 -29.14 13.07 -12.04
CA GLN A 341 -30.07 13.50 -10.99
C GLN A 341 -29.55 12.98 -9.65
N GLU A 342 -29.66 13.74 -8.58
CA GLU A 342 -29.23 13.28 -7.26
C GLU A 342 -30.24 13.53 -6.16
N ARG A 343 -30.25 12.64 -5.18
CA ARG A 343 -30.94 12.81 -3.91
C ARG A 343 -29.89 13.12 -2.86
N VAL A 344 -29.90 14.34 -2.33
CA VAL A 344 -28.93 14.82 -1.35
C VAL A 344 -29.56 14.79 0.03
N ALA A 345 -29.00 14.01 0.94
CA ALA A 345 -29.33 14.07 2.35
C ALA A 345 -28.51 15.17 3.02
N VAL A 346 -29.08 15.86 4.01
CA VAL A 346 -28.38 16.90 4.78
C VAL A 346 -28.32 16.50 6.25
N PHE A 347 -27.12 16.50 6.82
CA PHE A 347 -26.87 16.24 8.24
C PHE A 347 -26.11 17.39 8.88
N THR A 348 -26.63 17.96 9.96
CA THR A 348 -25.85 18.86 10.80
C THR A 348 -25.08 18.06 11.84
N VAL A 349 -23.78 18.25 11.91
CA VAL A 349 -22.88 17.50 12.79
C VAL A 349 -22.44 18.37 13.96
N ALA A 350 -22.65 17.87 15.18
CA ALA A 350 -22.12 18.46 16.40
C ALA A 350 -21.22 17.47 17.14
N ARG A 351 -20.32 17.98 17.97
CA ARG A 351 -19.49 17.19 18.89
C ARG A 351 -19.46 17.90 20.23
N ASN A 352 -19.83 17.20 21.30
CA ASN A 352 -19.97 17.78 22.64
C ASN A 352 -20.83 19.06 22.64
N GLY A 353 -21.95 19.04 21.90
CA GLY A 353 -22.88 20.18 21.77
C GLY A 353 -22.39 21.35 20.91
N LYS A 354 -21.17 21.31 20.37
CA LYS A 354 -20.65 22.36 19.48
C LYS A 354 -20.80 21.96 18.01
N PRO A 355 -21.29 22.85 17.13
CA PRO A 355 -21.36 22.56 15.70
C PRO A 355 -19.96 22.36 15.11
N VAL A 356 -19.82 21.34 14.27
CA VAL A 356 -18.55 20.98 13.61
C VAL A 356 -18.61 21.24 12.12
N THR A 357 -19.62 20.69 11.45
CA THR A 357 -19.81 20.81 9.99
C THR A 357 -21.22 20.41 9.59
N GLU A 358 -21.56 20.60 8.33
CA GLU A 358 -22.65 19.90 7.65
C GLU A 358 -22.08 18.75 6.80
N LEU A 359 -22.81 17.64 6.68
CA LEU A 359 -22.51 16.54 5.78
C LEU A 359 -23.65 16.36 4.77
N THR A 360 -23.29 16.25 3.49
CA THR A 360 -24.25 16.16 2.40
C THR A 360 -24.03 14.91 1.52
N PRO A 361 -24.22 13.68 2.06
CA PRO A 361 -24.15 12.49 1.23
C PRO A 361 -25.25 12.50 0.17
N SER A 362 -24.97 11.98 -1.02
CA SER A 362 -25.95 11.89 -2.10
C SER A 362 -25.95 10.55 -2.81
N LYS A 363 -27.09 10.23 -3.42
CA LYS A 363 -27.24 9.10 -4.35
C LYS A 363 -27.50 9.68 -5.73
N ARG A 364 -26.61 9.41 -6.68
CA ARG A 364 -26.66 9.96 -8.04
C ARG A 364 -27.16 8.91 -9.02
N GLU A 365 -28.05 9.29 -9.91
CA GLU A 365 -28.66 8.46 -10.94
C GLU A 365 -28.30 9.02 -12.31
N PHE A 366 -27.62 8.20 -13.11
CA PHE A 366 -27.16 8.53 -14.46
C PHE A 366 -28.09 7.88 -15.48
N THR A 367 -28.86 8.70 -16.19
CA THR A 367 -29.92 8.22 -17.09
C THR A 367 -29.37 7.50 -18.33
N VAL A 368 -28.24 7.96 -18.87
CA VAL A 368 -27.64 7.41 -20.10
C VAL A 368 -27.01 6.04 -19.82
N GLU A 369 -26.24 5.94 -18.75
CA GLU A 369 -25.55 4.73 -18.31
C GLU A 369 -26.48 3.74 -17.58
N ARG A 370 -27.69 4.16 -17.21
CA ARG A 370 -28.67 3.40 -16.40
C ARG A 370 -28.05 2.83 -15.13
N SER A 371 -27.24 3.64 -14.47
CA SER A 371 -26.52 3.26 -13.26
C SER A 371 -26.75 4.28 -12.14
N ALA A 372 -26.66 3.80 -10.90
CA ALA A 372 -26.68 4.64 -9.72
C ALA A 372 -25.34 4.55 -9.00
N THR A 373 -24.87 5.67 -8.50
CA THR A 373 -23.64 5.78 -7.71
C THR A 373 -23.93 6.46 -6.37
N THR A 374 -23.05 6.25 -5.41
CA THR A 374 -23.18 6.80 -4.07
C THR A 374 -22.04 7.79 -3.84
N GLU A 375 -22.36 8.94 -3.27
CA GLU A 375 -21.39 9.96 -2.92
C GLU A 375 -21.44 10.16 -1.41
N ALA A 376 -20.35 9.80 -0.75
CA ALA A 376 -20.32 9.79 0.70
C ALA A 376 -20.15 11.21 1.29
N GLY A 377 -20.85 11.48 2.38
CA GLY A 377 -20.63 12.67 3.18
C GLY A 377 -19.49 12.40 4.15
N ILE A 378 -18.33 13.02 3.92
CA ILE A 378 -17.12 12.74 4.73
C ILE A 378 -16.68 14.01 5.45
N HIS A 379 -16.69 13.96 6.79
CA HIS A 379 -16.04 14.95 7.63
C HIS A 379 -14.70 14.39 8.06
N ALA A 380 -13.67 14.95 7.46
CA ALA A 380 -12.37 14.37 7.53
C ALA A 380 -11.60 15.00 8.73
N SER A 381 -11.05 14.18 9.63
CA SER A 381 -10.33 14.68 10.83
C SER A 381 -9.03 13.91 11.12
N TRP A 382 -8.14 14.48 11.94
CA TRP A 382 -6.88 13.81 12.30
C TRP A 382 -7.07 12.54 13.15
N ARG A 383 -8.17 12.44 13.90
CA ARG A 383 -8.47 11.26 14.74
C ARG A 383 -9.13 10.14 13.95
N GLY A 384 -9.71 10.46 12.81
CA GLY A 384 -10.53 9.56 12.01
C GLY A 384 -11.59 10.34 11.25
N ASP A 385 -12.09 9.74 10.18
CA ASP A 385 -13.09 10.38 9.33
C ASP A 385 -14.49 9.93 9.78
N LEU A 386 -15.39 10.90 9.96
CA LEU A 386 -16.82 10.65 10.11
C LEU A 386 -17.42 10.56 8.72
N TYR A 387 -18.18 9.51 8.47
CA TYR A 387 -18.62 9.12 7.15
C TYR A 387 -20.12 8.80 7.19
N ALA A 388 -20.89 9.37 6.27
CA ALA A 388 -22.33 9.17 6.16
C ALA A 388 -22.71 8.76 4.75
N VAL A 389 -23.65 7.82 4.63
CA VAL A 389 -24.17 7.34 3.36
C VAL A 389 -25.69 7.25 3.40
N LEU A 390 -26.30 7.75 2.34
CA LEU A 390 -27.73 7.68 2.11
C LEU A 390 -28.09 6.38 1.38
N GLY A 391 -28.90 5.55 2.03
CA GLY A 391 -29.56 4.39 1.44
C GLY A 391 -30.93 4.73 0.86
N ASP A 392 -31.75 3.71 0.66
CA ASP A 392 -33.08 3.88 0.09
C ASP A 392 -34.12 4.34 1.11
N GLN A 393 -35.20 4.94 0.60
CA GLN A 393 -36.37 5.29 1.39
C GLN A 393 -37.14 4.02 1.75
N LEU A 394 -37.48 3.89 3.02
CA LEU A 394 -38.27 2.81 3.58
C LEU A 394 -39.77 3.10 3.41
N LYS A 395 -40.60 2.05 3.57
CA LYS A 395 -42.06 2.13 3.34
C LYS A 395 -42.78 3.14 4.24
N ASP A 396 -42.22 3.47 5.38
CA ASP A 396 -42.78 4.39 6.39
C ASP A 396 -42.28 5.83 6.26
N GLY A 397 -41.56 6.13 5.17
CA GLY A 397 -41.01 7.46 4.87
C GLY A 397 -39.65 7.74 5.51
N ALA A 398 -39.11 6.85 6.36
CA ALA A 398 -37.74 6.94 6.85
C ALA A 398 -36.72 6.63 5.75
N TYR A 399 -35.48 7.07 5.92
CA TYR A 399 -34.37 6.70 5.04
C TYR A 399 -33.39 5.78 5.75
N SER A 400 -32.92 4.74 5.07
CA SER A 400 -31.80 3.95 5.57
C SER A 400 -30.53 4.80 5.48
N VAL A 401 -29.84 4.98 6.60
CA VAL A 401 -28.61 5.77 6.70
C VAL A 401 -27.54 4.89 7.33
N ARG A 402 -26.35 4.89 6.73
CA ARG A 402 -25.17 4.22 7.29
C ARG A 402 -24.17 5.26 7.73
N LEU A 403 -23.80 5.22 9.00
CA LEU A 403 -22.80 6.09 9.59
C LEU A 403 -21.59 5.24 9.96
N TYR A 404 -20.40 5.75 9.65
CA TYR A 404 -19.15 5.13 10.06
C TYR A 404 -18.23 6.16 10.70
N PHE A 405 -17.41 5.68 11.62
CA PHE A 405 -16.22 6.42 12.05
C PHE A 405 -15.01 5.55 11.78
N ASN A 406 -14.08 6.05 10.97
CA ASN A 406 -12.89 5.33 10.49
C ASN A 406 -11.62 5.91 11.14
N PRO A 407 -11.12 5.35 12.26
CA PRO A 407 -9.98 5.90 12.98
C PRO A 407 -8.70 5.81 12.14
N LEU A 408 -7.95 6.91 12.09
CA LEU A 408 -6.61 6.98 11.47
C LEU A 408 -6.52 6.49 10.01
N VAL A 409 -7.65 6.36 9.29
CA VAL A 409 -7.69 5.86 7.91
C VAL A 409 -6.74 6.62 6.97
N ARG A 410 -6.54 7.92 7.24
CA ARG A 410 -5.61 8.75 6.47
C ARG A 410 -4.16 8.31 6.50
N LEU A 411 -3.73 7.59 7.54
CA LEU A 411 -2.36 7.09 7.63
C LEU A 411 -2.05 6.06 6.54
N ILE A 412 -3.06 5.39 5.97
CA ILE A 412 -2.91 4.48 4.83
C ILE A 412 -2.32 5.25 3.64
N TRP A 413 -2.98 6.33 3.24
CA TRP A 413 -2.58 7.12 2.08
C TRP A 413 -1.37 8.01 2.37
N LEU A 414 -1.24 8.55 3.59
CA LEU A 414 -0.03 9.24 4.01
C LEU A 414 1.19 8.31 3.97
N GLY A 415 1.04 7.06 4.43
CA GLY A 415 2.08 6.06 4.34
C GLY A 415 2.51 5.77 2.91
N ALA A 416 1.54 5.64 2.00
CA ALA A 416 1.81 5.48 0.57
C ALA A 416 2.52 6.70 -0.05
N LEU A 417 2.15 7.92 0.32
CA LEU A 417 2.83 9.14 -0.10
C LEU A 417 4.27 9.18 0.42
N VAL A 418 4.50 8.82 1.68
CA VAL A 418 5.85 8.74 2.27
C VAL A 418 6.70 7.68 1.57
N MET A 419 6.12 6.52 1.21
CA MET A 419 6.77 5.51 0.38
C MET A 419 7.18 6.04 -1.00
N PHE A 420 6.27 6.75 -1.67
CA PHE A 420 6.55 7.40 -2.95
C PHE A 420 7.71 8.40 -2.83
N PHE A 421 7.68 9.27 -1.82
CA PHE A 421 8.77 10.23 -1.57
C PHE A 421 10.09 9.52 -1.25
N GLY A 422 10.07 8.40 -0.52
CA GLY A 422 11.25 7.57 -0.31
C GLY A 422 11.87 7.09 -1.62
N GLY A 423 11.03 6.58 -2.53
CA GLY A 423 11.45 6.23 -3.89
C GLY A 423 12.03 7.41 -4.67
N ALA A 424 11.37 8.57 -4.64
CA ALA A 424 11.82 9.79 -5.32
C ALA A 424 13.18 10.29 -4.81
N VAL A 425 13.36 10.28 -3.48
CA VAL A 425 14.64 10.63 -2.84
C VAL A 425 15.74 9.67 -3.28
N SER A 426 15.46 8.36 -3.34
CA SER A 426 16.40 7.35 -3.81
C SER A 426 16.78 7.53 -5.29
N LEU A 427 15.83 7.90 -6.16
CA LEU A 427 16.09 8.20 -7.58
C LEU A 427 16.92 9.48 -7.78
N SER A 428 16.82 10.45 -6.86
CA SER A 428 17.59 11.69 -6.91
C SER A 428 19.06 11.55 -6.45
N ASP A 429 19.50 10.32 -6.14
CA ASP A 429 20.86 10.03 -5.70
C ASP A 429 21.87 10.30 -6.83
N ARG A 430 23.04 10.86 -6.45
CA ARG A 430 24.09 11.26 -7.40
C ARG A 430 24.63 10.08 -8.20
N ARG A 431 24.56 8.86 -7.67
CA ARG A 431 24.97 7.63 -8.37
C ARG A 431 24.14 7.31 -9.63
N LEU A 432 22.93 7.86 -9.72
CA LEU A 432 22.00 7.68 -10.85
C LEU A 432 22.01 8.88 -11.81
N ARG A 433 22.84 9.91 -11.54
CA ARG A 433 23.06 10.98 -12.52
C ARG A 433 23.80 10.39 -13.72
N VAL A 434 23.04 10.09 -14.77
CA VAL A 434 23.56 9.91 -16.12
C VAL A 434 24.43 11.13 -16.42
N GLY A 435 25.70 10.90 -16.74
CA GLY A 435 26.71 11.95 -16.85
C GLY A 435 26.32 12.99 -17.89
N ALA A 436 25.71 14.09 -17.44
CA ALA A 436 25.72 15.32 -18.22
C ALA A 436 27.21 15.66 -18.46
N PRO A 437 27.64 15.82 -19.72
CA PRO A 437 29.03 16.06 -20.02
C PRO A 437 29.50 17.29 -19.25
N LYS A 438 30.51 17.11 -18.39
CA LYS A 438 31.21 18.26 -17.80
C LYS A 438 31.83 19.01 -18.96
N ARG A 439 31.35 20.23 -19.23
CA ARG A 439 31.98 21.14 -20.19
C ARG A 439 33.45 21.26 -19.78
N ALA A 440 34.36 20.87 -20.68
CA ALA A 440 35.79 20.97 -20.42
C ALA A 440 36.10 22.41 -20.04
N GLN A 441 36.71 22.62 -18.87
CA GLN A 441 37.28 23.92 -18.56
C GLN A 441 38.35 24.19 -19.61
N ALA A 442 38.13 25.22 -20.43
CA ALA A 442 39.17 25.70 -21.33
C ALA A 442 40.40 25.99 -20.47
N LYS A 443 41.51 25.30 -20.76
CA LYS A 443 42.81 25.69 -20.21
C LYS A 443 42.99 27.15 -20.60
N ALA A 444 43.06 28.04 -19.62
CA ALA A 444 43.50 29.40 -19.85
C ALA A 444 44.87 29.28 -20.53
N ALA A 445 44.96 29.73 -21.78
CA ALA A 445 46.23 29.83 -22.47
C ALA A 445 47.10 30.78 -21.65
N ALA A 446 48.18 30.24 -21.08
CA ALA A 446 49.25 31.07 -20.57
C ALA A 446 49.83 31.82 -21.77
N VAL A 447 49.43 33.09 -21.92
CA VAL A 447 50.18 34.03 -22.74
C VAL A 447 51.48 34.28 -21.98
N ALA A 448 52.52 33.53 -22.36
CA ALA A 448 53.89 33.87 -22.02
C ALA A 448 54.24 35.13 -22.81
N ALA A 449 54.52 36.21 -22.09
CA ALA A 449 55.20 37.39 -22.61
C ALA A 449 56.69 37.08 -22.80
N GLY A 450 57.26 37.57 -23.90
CA GLY A 450 58.66 37.52 -24.31
C GLY A 450 58.67 37.35 -25.83
N GLU A 451 59.03 38.33 -26.66
CA GLU A 451 59.95 39.48 -26.51
C GLU A 451 59.35 40.77 -27.08
#